data_AF-A0A2J6RT70-F1
#
_entry.id   AF-A0A2J6RT70-F1
#
_cell.length_a   1.000
_cell.length_b   1.000
_cell.length_c   1.000
_cell.angle_alpha   90.00
_cell.angle_beta   90.00
_cell.angle_gamma   90.00
#
_symmetry.space_group_name_H-M   'P 1'
#
loop_
_entity.id
_entity.type
_entity.pdbx_description
1 polymer ?
#
loop_
_entity_poly.entity_id
_entity_poly.type
_entity_poly.pdbx_seq_one_letter_code
_entity_poly.pdbx_strand_id
1 'polypeptide(L)'
;LPNGTTNHGNPNLICTPASSSSLFIFFTTNYLAHAVTVKQLPGEQFGQYIFAVLAAAFFPYCGLPRAIESIRRRAIFFRGSELQTACRAGALCVVVRSRDWKPGQG
;
A
#
# COMPACT_ATOMS: atom_id res chain seq x y z
N LEU A 1 -2.53 24.37 33.89
CA LEU A 1 -3.04 23.63 32.72
C LEU A 1 -4.31 24.33 32.23
N PRO A 2 -4.55 24.45 30.92
CA PRO A 2 -5.84 24.91 30.41
C PRO A 2 -7.00 24.07 30.98
N ASN A 3 -8.16 24.68 31.20
CA ASN A 3 -9.32 23.98 31.77
C ASN A 3 -9.70 22.75 30.92
N GLY A 4 -9.90 21.62 31.59
CA GLY A 4 -10.26 20.35 30.97
C GLY A 4 -9.09 19.53 30.41
N THR A 5 -7.83 19.96 30.59
CA THR A 5 -6.64 19.23 30.12
C THR A 5 -5.89 18.50 31.25
N THR A 6 -5.25 17.39 30.91
CA THR A 6 -4.36 16.63 31.82
C THR A 6 -2.93 16.61 31.26
N ASN A 7 -1.92 16.44 32.10
CA ASN A 7 -0.52 16.34 31.65
C ASN A 7 0.22 15.10 32.18
N HIS A 8 -0.45 14.24 32.95
CA HIS A 8 0.09 12.98 33.48
C HIS A 8 1.48 13.11 34.15
N GLY A 9 1.77 14.26 34.79
CA GLY A 9 3.05 14.51 35.45
C GLY A 9 4.20 14.96 34.53
N ASN A 10 3.97 15.08 33.22
CA ASN A 10 4.95 15.59 32.26
C ASN A 10 4.61 17.05 31.88
N PRO A 11 5.46 18.04 32.21
CA PRO A 11 5.19 19.44 31.89
C PRO A 11 5.18 19.75 30.38
N ASN A 12 5.77 18.88 29.56
CA ASN A 12 5.82 19.01 28.10
C ASN A 12 4.64 18.32 27.37
N LEU A 13 3.67 17.78 28.12
CA LEU A 13 2.52 17.09 27.56
C LEU A 13 1.23 17.81 27.95
N ILE A 14 0.38 18.11 26.98
CA ILE A 14 -0.99 18.61 27.23
C ILE A 14 -1.96 17.68 26.51
N CYS A 15 -2.72 16.90 27.28
CA CYS A 15 -3.79 16.06 26.78
C CYS A 15 -5.09 16.85 26.79
N THR A 16 -5.64 17.09 25.61
CA THR A 16 -6.96 17.69 25.44
C THR A 16 -8.03 16.60 25.38
N PRO A 17 -9.26 16.87 25.86
CA PRO A 17 -10.35 15.91 25.79
C PRO A 17 -10.72 15.64 24.33
N ALA A 18 -10.93 14.38 24.00
CA ALA A 18 -11.29 13.98 22.64
C ALA A 18 -12.69 14.49 22.29
N SER A 19 -12.79 15.26 21.21
CA SER A 19 -14.07 15.60 20.59
C SER A 19 -14.54 14.48 19.65
N SER A 20 -15.85 14.37 19.43
CA SER A 20 -16.43 13.42 18.46
C SER A 20 -15.84 13.62 17.06
N SER A 21 -15.69 14.88 16.63
CA SER A 21 -15.07 15.23 15.35
C SER A 21 -13.61 14.77 15.26
N SER A 22 -12.81 14.98 16.32
CA SER A 22 -11.41 14.52 16.33
C SER A 22 -11.29 13.01 16.27
N LEU A 23 -12.18 12.27 16.94
CA LEU A 23 -12.21 10.81 16.86
C LEU A 23 -12.57 10.35 15.45
N PHE A 24 -13.62 10.93 14.87
CA PHE A 24 -14.05 10.59 13.51
C PHE A 24 -12.95 10.84 12.47
N ILE A 25 -12.31 12.01 12.53
CA ILE A 25 -11.20 12.37 11.63
C ILE A 25 -10.04 11.39 11.82
N PHE A 26 -9.65 11.12 13.07
CA PHE A 26 -8.56 10.21 13.38
C PHE A 26 -8.77 8.82 12.78
N PHE A 27 -9.92 8.18 13.03
CA PHE A 27 -10.17 6.83 12.52
C PHE A 27 -10.33 6.81 10.98
N THR A 28 -11.05 7.78 10.42
CA THR A 28 -11.28 7.84 8.97
C THR A 28 -9.98 8.05 8.21
N THR A 29 -9.14 8.99 8.67
CA THR A 29 -7.84 9.25 8.03
C THR A 29 -6.91 8.06 8.17
N ASN A 30 -6.91 7.37 9.32
CA ASN A 30 -6.10 6.18 9.52
C ASN A 30 -6.49 5.03 8.58
N TYR A 31 -7.79 4.70 8.49
CA TYR A 31 -8.25 3.62 7.60
C TYR A 31 -8.08 3.96 6.11
N LEU A 32 -8.32 5.23 5.74
CA LEU A 32 -8.08 5.67 4.36
C LEU A 32 -6.60 5.61 4.01
N ALA A 33 -5.71 5.97 4.94
CA ALA A 33 -4.27 5.86 4.72
C ALA A 33 -3.85 4.40 4.46
N HIS A 34 -4.41 3.44 5.18
CA HIS A 34 -4.15 2.02 4.91
C HIS A 34 -4.63 1.58 3.53
N ALA A 35 -5.82 2.00 3.11
CA ALA A 35 -6.34 1.69 1.78
C ALA A 35 -5.46 2.27 0.67
N VAL A 36 -5.05 3.54 0.80
CA VAL A 36 -4.25 4.27 -0.20
C VAL A 36 -2.82 3.74 -0.29
N THR A 37 -2.27 3.22 0.80
CA THR A 37 -0.89 2.72 0.83
C THR A 37 -0.74 1.28 0.32
N VAL A 38 -1.84 0.57 0.04
CA VAL A 38 -1.77 -0.78 -0.53
C VAL A 38 -1.17 -0.72 -1.93
N LYS A 39 -0.05 -1.41 -2.09
CA LYS A 39 0.60 -1.57 -3.39
C LYS A 39 -0.09 -2.67 -4.21
N GLN A 40 -0.57 -2.31 -5.39
CA GLN A 40 -0.96 -3.28 -6.42
C GLN A 40 0.27 -4.00 -6.97
N LEU A 41 0.21 -5.33 -7.05
CA LEU A 41 1.31 -6.14 -7.58
C LEU A 41 1.22 -6.22 -9.12
N PRO A 42 2.37 -6.32 -9.83
CA PRO A 42 2.35 -6.51 -11.28
C PRO A 42 1.60 -7.80 -11.65
N GLY A 43 0.69 -7.71 -12.63
CA GLY A 43 -0.12 -8.85 -13.08
C GLY A 43 -1.25 -9.27 -12.13
N GLU A 44 -1.47 -8.55 -11.03
CA GLU A 44 -2.54 -8.84 -10.08
C GLU A 44 -3.93 -8.57 -10.69
N GLN A 45 -4.84 -9.52 -10.51
CA GLN A 45 -6.23 -9.34 -10.92
C GLN A 45 -6.89 -8.25 -10.07
N PHE A 46 -7.68 -7.39 -10.71
CA PHE A 46 -8.35 -6.26 -10.02
C PHE A 46 -9.16 -6.69 -8.79
N GLY A 47 -9.87 -7.81 -8.85
CA GLY A 47 -10.62 -8.34 -7.70
C GLY A 47 -9.74 -8.71 -6.51
N GLN A 48 -8.56 -9.30 -6.75
CA GLN A 48 -7.60 -9.63 -5.69
C GLN A 48 -6.99 -8.36 -5.06
N TYR A 49 -6.73 -7.35 -5.89
CA TYR A 49 -6.27 -6.04 -5.43
C TYR A 49 -7.30 -5.37 -4.51
N ILE A 50 -8.58 -5.31 -4.92
CA ILE A 50 -9.65 -4.73 -4.10
C ILE A 50 -9.80 -5.48 -2.77
N PHE A 51 -9.76 -6.81 -2.79
CA PHE A 51 -9.79 -7.60 -1.56
C PHE A 51 -8.62 -7.25 -0.62
N ALA A 52 -7.41 -7.08 -1.17
CA ALA A 52 -6.24 -6.69 -0.38
C ALA A 52 -6.37 -5.26 0.21
N VAL A 53 -6.94 -4.31 -0.54
CA VAL A 53 -7.24 -2.95 -0.07
C VAL A 53 -8.23 -2.99 1.10
N LEU A 54 -9.32 -3.73 0.96
CA LEU A 54 -10.31 -3.89 2.03
C LEU A 54 -9.69 -4.56 3.26
N ALA A 55 -8.93 -5.64 3.06
CA ALA A 55 -8.24 -6.32 4.16
C ALA A 55 -7.28 -5.37 4.91
N ALA A 56 -6.51 -4.54 4.19
CA ALA A 56 -5.61 -3.57 4.81
C ALA A 56 -6.35 -2.43 5.54
N ALA A 57 -7.52 -2.01 5.04
CA ALA A 57 -8.33 -0.98 5.68
C ALA A 57 -8.86 -1.44 7.06
N PHE A 58 -9.27 -2.71 7.19
CA PHE A 58 -9.78 -3.26 8.46
C PHE A 58 -8.67 -3.84 9.35
N PHE A 59 -7.62 -4.40 8.75
CA PHE A 59 -6.50 -5.03 9.44
C PHE A 59 -5.19 -4.37 8.97
N PRO A 60 -4.66 -3.39 9.72
CA PRO A 60 -3.58 -2.51 9.25
C PRO A 60 -2.28 -3.25 8.89
N TYR A 61 -2.11 -4.48 9.37
CA TYR A 61 -0.94 -5.32 9.11
C TYR A 61 -1.01 -6.09 7.77
N CYS A 62 -2.19 -6.25 7.16
CA CYS A 62 -2.36 -7.06 5.96
C CYS A 62 -1.63 -6.51 4.72
N GLY A 63 -1.37 -5.20 4.66
CA GLY A 63 -0.59 -4.58 3.58
C GLY A 63 0.93 -4.75 3.70
N LEU A 64 1.44 -5.05 4.90
CA LEU A 64 2.88 -5.08 5.18
C LEU A 64 3.66 -6.08 4.32
N PRO A 65 3.22 -7.34 4.13
CA PRO A 65 3.99 -8.31 3.35
C PRO A 65 4.25 -7.82 1.90
N ARG A 66 3.25 -7.16 1.29
CA ARG A 66 3.35 -6.59 -0.07
C ARG A 66 4.35 -5.44 -0.11
N ALA A 67 4.31 -4.56 0.89
CA ALA A 67 5.25 -3.45 1.00
C ALA A 67 6.70 -3.93 1.22
N ILE A 68 6.89 -4.88 2.14
CA ILE A 68 8.21 -5.45 2.45
C ILE A 68 8.81 -6.11 1.20
N GLU A 69 8.05 -6.94 0.49
CA GLU A 69 8.55 -7.61 -0.71
C GLU A 69 8.92 -6.60 -1.80
N SER A 70 8.12 -5.55 -1.98
CA SER A 70 8.44 -4.46 -2.91
C SER A 70 9.74 -3.74 -2.56
N ILE A 71 9.96 -3.44 -1.27
CA ILE A 71 11.18 -2.79 -0.78
C ILE A 71 12.38 -3.74 -0.95
N ARG A 72 12.22 -5.03 -0.60
CA ARG A 72 13.26 -6.06 -0.70
C ARG A 72 13.76 -6.24 -2.13
N ARG A 73 12.87 -6.17 -3.12
CA ARG A 73 13.19 -6.27 -4.55
C ARG A 73 14.07 -5.14 -5.07
N ARG A 74 14.00 -3.94 -4.45
CA ARG A 74 14.77 -2.73 -4.81
C ARG A 74 14.80 -2.42 -6.32
N ALA A 75 13.70 -2.74 -7.03
CA ALA A 75 13.68 -2.70 -8.49
C ALA A 75 13.99 -1.30 -9.05
N ILE A 76 13.44 -0.24 -8.43
CA ILE A 76 13.65 1.16 -8.87
C ILE A 76 15.10 1.65 -8.72
N PHE A 77 15.88 1.02 -7.83
CA PHE A 77 17.29 1.39 -7.59
C PHE A 77 18.26 0.54 -8.40
N PHE A 78 17.74 -0.44 -9.15
CA PHE A 78 18.57 -1.32 -9.95
C PHE A 78 19.07 -0.61 -11.20
N ARG A 79 20.40 -0.62 -11.40
CA ARG A 79 21.07 -0.05 -12.58
C ARG A 79 21.44 -1.17 -13.55
N GLY A 80 20.48 -1.63 -14.34
CA GLY A 80 20.69 -2.62 -15.39
C GLY A 80 19.66 -2.47 -16.51
N SER A 81 19.46 -3.50 -17.32
CA SER A 81 18.50 -3.43 -18.42
C SER A 81 17.06 -3.35 -17.92
N GLU A 82 16.16 -2.78 -18.73
CA GLU A 82 14.73 -2.71 -18.43
C GLU A 82 14.15 -4.10 -18.13
N LEU A 83 14.62 -5.13 -18.85
CA LEU A 83 14.22 -6.53 -18.63
C LEU A 83 14.61 -7.02 -17.23
N GLN A 84 15.82 -6.71 -16.77
CA GLN A 84 16.28 -7.08 -15.44
C GLN A 84 15.54 -6.29 -14.35
N THR A 85 15.23 -5.02 -14.60
CA THR A 85 14.40 -4.19 -13.69
C THR A 85 12.98 -4.75 -13.59
N ALA A 86 12.35 -5.10 -14.72
CA ALA A 86 11.03 -5.73 -14.76
C ALA A 86 11.04 -7.10 -14.04
N CYS A 87 12.08 -7.90 -14.25
CA CYS A 87 12.29 -9.16 -13.53
C CYS A 87 12.34 -8.95 -12.01
N ARG A 88 13.16 -8.00 -11.54
CA ARG A 88 13.23 -7.65 -10.11
C ARG A 88 11.92 -7.12 -9.56
N ALA A 89 11.16 -6.35 -10.35
CA ALA A 89 9.84 -5.87 -9.95
C ALA A 89 8.80 -7.01 -9.88
N GLY A 90 9.08 -8.18 -10.49
CA GLY A 90 8.11 -9.25 -10.72
C GLY A 90 7.07 -8.88 -11.77
N ALA A 91 7.44 -8.03 -12.71
CA ALA A 91 6.60 -7.50 -13.78
C ALA A 91 6.88 -8.13 -15.15
N LEU A 92 7.47 -9.33 -15.18
CA LEU A 92 7.62 -10.07 -16.44
C LEU A 92 6.27 -10.62 -16.89
N CYS A 93 6.00 -10.45 -18.18
CA CYS A 93 4.85 -11.03 -18.85
C CYS A 93 5.32 -11.95 -19.97
N VAL A 94 4.70 -13.11 -20.10
CA VAL A 94 4.95 -14.03 -21.21
C VAL A 94 3.83 -13.87 -22.22
N VAL A 95 4.18 -13.50 -23.45
CA VAL A 95 3.22 -13.45 -24.54
C VAL A 95 3.08 -14.86 -25.11
N VAL A 96 1.92 -15.48 -24.87
CA VAL A 96 1.57 -16.78 -25.45
C VAL A 96 0.69 -16.55 -26.66
N ARG A 97 1.12 -17.09 -27.80
CA ARG A 97 0.33 -17.06 -29.04
C ARG A 97 -0.82 -18.06 -28.94
N SER A 98 -2.01 -17.63 -29.33
CA SER A 98 -3.13 -18.56 -29.52
C SER A 98 -2.86 -19.49 -30.71
N ARG A 99 -3.57 -20.61 -30.78
CA ARG A 99 -3.43 -21.57 -31.88
C ARG A 99 -3.72 -20.94 -33.25
N ASP A 100 -4.61 -19.98 -33.29
CA ASP A 100 -5.02 -19.28 -34.50
C ASP A 100 -4.18 -18.03 -34.81
N TRP A 101 -3.19 -17.71 -33.97
CA TRP A 101 -2.35 -16.54 -34.16
C TRP A 101 -1.51 -16.70 -35.42
N LYS A 102 -1.57 -15.70 -36.30
CA LYS A 102 -0.71 -15.57 -37.48
C LYS A 102 -0.01 -14.21 -37.44
N PRO A 103 1.27 -14.11 -37.83
CA PRO A 103 1.94 -12.82 -37.93
C PRO A 103 1.25 -11.96 -39.00
N GLY A 104 1.12 -10.65 -38.75
CA GLY A 104 0.74 -9.71 -39.80
C GLY A 104 1.84 -9.65 -40.88
N GLN A 105 1.45 -9.45 -42.14
CA GLN A 105 2.42 -9.20 -43.21
C GLN A 105 3.19 -7.91 -42.88
N GLY A 106 4.53 -8.00 -42.91
CA GLY A 106 5.44 -6.89 -42.61
C GLY A 106 5.57 -5.91 -43.75
#